data_AF-A0A844KFR1-F1
#
_entry.id   AF-A0A844KFR1-F1
#
_cell.length_a   1.000
_cell.length_b   1.000
_cell.length_c   1.000
_cell.angle_alpha   90.00
_cell.angle_beta   90.00
_cell.angle_gamma   90.00
#
_symmetry.space_group_name_H-M   'P 1'
#
loop_
_entity.id
_entity.type
_entity.pdbx_description
1 polymer ?
#
loop_
_entity_poly.entity_id
_entity_poly.type
_entity_poly.pdbx_seq_one_letter_code
_entity_poly.pdbx_strand_id
1 'polypeptide(L)'
;MNYIERNVYVLEDRIKSPIHYVRGTNALPIYFHFMDYEIPEDASAKVFILKPSKKATYNACPIIENTVRVIVKDQMLAETGRSLLQLEITKGEDTLVTFEQPIEVKRNFVEGDVPESENEAGWIDKFIKGMEEATQRAQDAAKGAEQIKQTLEEKLQNGDFTGPTGATGPQGEQGIPGIPGKDGEQGPKGDTGPVGPVGPPGRDANAAITSLDPGIFAMSVESGHLLLTYNGSDPAPPLKIVEGRLVYILDEVTT
;
A
#
# COMPACT_ATOMS: atom_id res chain seq x y z
N MET A 1 9.06 -19.41 1.71
CA MET A 1 10.00 -18.67 0.85
C MET A 1 9.83 -17.19 1.12
N ASN A 2 10.93 -16.47 1.34
CA ASN A 2 10.93 -15.05 1.74
C ASN A 2 11.37 -14.15 0.58
N TYR A 3 10.86 -14.41 -0.63
CA TYR A 3 11.23 -13.67 -1.85
C TYR A 3 10.16 -13.83 -2.94
N ILE A 4 10.22 -12.99 -3.98
CA ILE A 4 9.38 -13.08 -5.18
C ILE A 4 10.23 -13.59 -6.34
N GLU A 5 9.71 -14.52 -7.14
CA GLU A 5 10.36 -14.99 -8.37
C GLU A 5 9.61 -14.51 -9.62
N ARG A 6 10.39 -14.18 -10.66
CA ARG A 6 9.90 -13.79 -11.98
C ARG A 6 10.79 -14.32 -13.07
N ASN A 7 10.17 -14.84 -14.12
CA ASN A 7 10.86 -15.22 -15.35
C ASN A 7 10.95 -14.01 -16.26
N VAL A 8 12.14 -13.75 -16.81
CA VAL A 8 12.43 -12.69 -17.76
C VAL A 8 12.73 -13.33 -19.10
N TYR A 9 12.09 -12.76 -20.12
CA TYR A 9 12.33 -13.05 -21.53
C TYR A 9 12.75 -11.74 -22.19
N VAL A 10 13.83 -11.77 -22.96
CA VAL A 10 14.39 -10.58 -23.63
C VAL A 10 14.30 -10.66 -25.15
N LEU A 11 14.02 -11.85 -25.70
CA LEU A 11 13.79 -12.02 -27.14
C LEU A 11 12.33 -11.73 -27.53
N GLU A 12 11.40 -11.91 -26.58
CA GLU A 12 9.96 -11.75 -26.81
C GLU A 12 9.27 -11.06 -25.63
N ASP A 13 8.42 -10.07 -25.93
CA ASP A 13 7.62 -9.39 -24.92
C ASP A 13 6.34 -10.16 -24.59
N ARG A 14 6.38 -10.94 -23.49
CA ARG A 14 5.24 -11.76 -23.04
C ARG A 14 4.29 -11.00 -22.11
N ILE A 15 3.04 -11.46 -22.00
CA ILE A 15 2.07 -10.95 -21.03
C ILE A 15 2.58 -11.20 -19.60
N LYS A 16 2.61 -10.15 -18.77
CA LYS A 16 3.13 -10.18 -17.40
C LYS A 16 2.04 -9.83 -16.38
N SER A 17 1.88 -10.67 -15.37
CA SER A 17 1.11 -10.30 -14.18
C SER A 17 1.90 -9.29 -13.35
N PRO A 18 1.28 -8.19 -12.88
CA PRO A 18 1.95 -7.22 -12.02
C PRO A 18 2.56 -7.85 -10.77
N ILE A 19 3.72 -7.35 -10.37
CA ILE A 19 4.30 -7.65 -9.06
C ILE A 19 3.58 -6.77 -8.05
N HIS A 20 2.79 -7.38 -7.17
CA HIS A 20 2.16 -6.66 -6.07
C HIS A 20 3.16 -6.48 -4.92
N TYR A 21 3.30 -5.25 -4.46
CA TYR A 21 4.28 -4.90 -3.44
C TYR A 21 3.68 -3.85 -2.49
N VAL A 22 3.96 -3.92 -1.19
CA VAL A 22 3.45 -2.93 -0.21
C VAL A 22 4.52 -1.87 0.02
N ARG A 23 4.14 -0.58 -0.01
CA ARG A 23 5.04 0.55 0.25
C ARG A 23 5.80 0.34 1.57
N GLY A 24 7.08 0.71 1.60
CA GLY A 24 7.92 0.56 2.79
C GLY A 24 8.42 -0.86 3.08
N THR A 25 8.07 -1.87 2.27
CA THR A 25 8.60 -3.24 2.45
C THR A 25 10.02 -3.37 1.88
N ASN A 26 11.01 -3.71 2.71
CA ASN A 26 12.40 -3.93 2.27
C ASN A 26 12.94 -5.33 2.57
N ALA A 27 12.13 -6.19 3.21
CA ALA A 27 12.51 -7.56 3.55
C ALA A 27 12.33 -8.57 2.39
N LEU A 28 11.69 -8.17 1.27
CA LEU A 28 11.25 -9.07 0.21
C LEU A 28 12.00 -8.80 -1.12
N PRO A 29 13.16 -9.44 -1.36
CA PRO A 29 13.86 -9.32 -2.63
C PRO A 29 13.10 -10.00 -3.77
N ILE A 30 13.38 -9.55 -5.00
CA ILE A 30 12.79 -10.09 -6.23
C ILE A 30 13.90 -10.74 -7.06
N TYR A 31 13.73 -12.01 -7.41
CA TYR A 31 14.63 -12.77 -8.26
C TYR A 31 14.07 -12.82 -9.68
N PHE A 32 14.89 -12.37 -10.63
CA PHE A 32 14.56 -12.38 -12.05
C PHE A 32 15.42 -13.41 -12.77
N HIS A 33 14.82 -14.53 -13.15
CA HIS A 33 15.46 -15.62 -13.86
C HIS A 33 15.40 -15.35 -15.37
N PHE A 34 16.55 -15.25 -16.02
CA PHE A 34 16.60 -15.07 -17.47
C PHE A 34 16.40 -16.45 -18.13
N MET A 35 15.41 -16.55 -19.01
CA MET A 35 14.97 -17.85 -19.55
C MET A 35 15.40 -18.07 -21.00
N ASP A 36 15.57 -17.01 -21.77
CA ASP A 36 15.92 -17.02 -23.19
C ASP A 36 17.23 -16.27 -23.47
N TYR A 37 17.99 -15.97 -22.42
CA TYR A 37 19.26 -15.28 -22.48
C TYR A 37 20.18 -15.80 -21.38
N GLU A 38 21.41 -16.12 -21.76
CA GLU A 38 22.48 -16.47 -20.83
C GLU A 38 23.24 -15.21 -20.47
N ILE A 39 23.15 -14.80 -19.20
CA ILE A 39 23.90 -13.67 -18.68
C ILE A 39 25.39 -14.05 -18.74
N PRO A 40 26.22 -13.27 -19.46
CA PRO A 40 27.63 -13.57 -19.56
C PRO A 40 28.33 -13.53 -18.20
N GLU A 41 29.33 -14.40 -18.01
CA GLU A 41 30.26 -14.29 -16.88
C GLU A 41 30.91 -12.89 -16.87
N ASP A 42 31.12 -12.35 -15.67
CA ASP A 42 31.60 -10.99 -15.38
C ASP A 42 30.69 -9.82 -15.80
N ALA A 43 29.45 -10.10 -16.23
CA ALA A 43 28.48 -9.04 -16.47
C ALA A 43 28.07 -8.33 -15.15
N SER A 44 27.67 -7.07 -15.27
CA SER A 44 27.07 -6.31 -14.18
C SER A 44 25.59 -6.07 -14.44
N ALA A 45 24.78 -6.06 -13.38
CA ALA A 45 23.35 -5.80 -13.49
C ALA A 45 22.95 -4.54 -12.71
N LYS A 46 22.05 -3.75 -13.31
CA LYS A 46 21.34 -2.67 -12.62
C LYS A 46 19.84 -2.84 -12.79
N VAL A 47 19.11 -2.45 -11.76
CA VAL A 47 17.67 -2.29 -11.84
C VAL A 47 17.35 -0.81 -12.00
N PHE A 48 16.41 -0.51 -12.88
CA PHE A 48 15.80 0.81 -13.05
C PHE A 48 14.32 0.71 -12.75
N ILE A 49 13.81 1.63 -11.93
CA ILE A 49 12.38 1.72 -11.62
C ILE A 49 11.89 3.12 -11.96
N LEU A 50 10.94 3.20 -12.89
CA LEU A 50 10.17 4.39 -13.20
C LEU A 50 8.92 4.45 -12.32
N LYS A 51 8.85 5.48 -11.48
CA LYS A 51 7.74 5.71 -10.55
C LYS A 51 6.55 6.42 -11.23
N PRO A 52 5.36 6.45 -10.59
CA PRO A 52 4.23 7.24 -11.05
C PRO A 52 4.58 8.71 -11.30
N SER A 53 5.41 9.33 -10.45
CA SER A 53 5.90 10.70 -10.61
C SER A 53 6.86 10.92 -11.81
N LYS A 54 7.16 9.88 -12.59
CA LYS A 54 8.15 9.85 -13.69
C LYS A 54 9.60 10.00 -13.25
N LYS A 55 9.87 10.01 -11.93
CA LYS A 55 11.25 9.91 -11.42
C LYS A 55 11.74 8.47 -11.52
N ALA A 56 12.97 8.31 -11.97
CA ALA A 56 13.64 7.02 -12.03
C ALA A 56 14.60 6.85 -10.85
N THR A 57 14.67 5.64 -10.30
CA THR A 57 15.71 5.22 -9.36
C THR A 57 16.46 4.04 -9.94
N TYR A 58 17.77 3.95 -9.66
CA TYR A 58 18.59 2.84 -10.11
C TYR A 58 19.48 2.29 -9.00
N ASN A 59 19.71 0.98 -9.04
CA ASN A 59 20.56 0.29 -8.07
C ASN A 59 21.31 -0.86 -8.73
N ALA A 60 22.59 -1.05 -8.37
CA ALA A 60 23.32 -2.25 -8.75
C ALA A 60 22.68 -3.49 -8.11
N CYS A 61 22.62 -4.58 -8.85
CA CYS A 61 22.03 -5.84 -8.44
C CYS A 61 23.06 -6.97 -8.55
N PRO A 62 23.19 -7.84 -7.54
CA PRO A 62 24.00 -9.04 -7.67
C PRO A 62 23.37 -10.01 -8.68
N ILE A 63 24.25 -10.66 -9.43
CA ILE A 63 23.93 -11.75 -10.35
C ILE A 63 24.35 -13.05 -9.65
N ILE A 64 23.45 -14.02 -9.62
CA ILE A 64 23.68 -15.35 -9.05
C ILE A 64 23.27 -16.34 -10.14
N GLU A 65 24.25 -17.03 -10.72
CA GLU A 65 24.04 -17.86 -11.91
C GLU A 65 23.35 -17.05 -13.03
N ASN A 66 22.22 -17.51 -13.57
CA ASN A 66 21.46 -16.79 -14.59
C ASN A 66 20.31 -15.92 -14.02
N THR A 67 20.47 -15.45 -12.77
CA THR A 67 19.42 -14.74 -12.03
C THR A 67 19.91 -13.41 -11.49
N VAL A 68 19.15 -12.35 -11.74
CA VAL A 68 19.38 -11.04 -11.12
C VAL A 68 18.55 -10.92 -9.86
N ARG A 69 19.21 -10.66 -8.73
CA ARG A 69 18.54 -10.45 -7.44
C ARG A 69 18.38 -8.94 -7.17
N VAL A 70 17.14 -8.46 -7.28
CA VAL A 70 16.77 -7.09 -6.95
C VAL A 70 16.48 -6.97 -5.46
N ILE A 71 17.30 -6.18 -4.77
CA ILE A 71 17.09 -5.81 -3.37
C ILE A 71 16.30 -4.50 -3.37
N VAL A 72 15.05 -4.56 -2.92
CA VAL A 72 14.16 -3.40 -2.87
C VAL A 72 14.55 -2.51 -1.69
N LYS A 73 14.87 -1.25 -1.97
CA LYS A 73 15.11 -0.21 -0.96
C LYS A 73 13.88 0.70 -0.84
N ASP A 74 13.68 1.32 0.32
CA ASP A 74 12.52 2.17 0.61
C ASP A 74 12.26 3.23 -0.47
N GLN A 75 13.34 3.86 -0.97
CA GLN A 75 13.26 4.88 -2.00
C GLN A 75 12.80 4.35 -3.38
N MET A 76 12.95 3.06 -3.67
CA MET A 76 12.63 2.50 -4.99
C MET A 76 11.13 2.40 -5.22
N LEU A 77 10.36 2.01 -4.20
CA LEU A 77 8.91 1.82 -4.24
C LEU A 77 8.18 2.71 -3.21
N ALA A 78 8.67 3.94 -3.04
CA ALA A 78 8.12 4.91 -2.10
C ALA A 78 6.78 5.53 -2.53
N GLU A 79 6.39 5.37 -3.80
CA GLU A 79 5.16 5.95 -4.35
C GLU A 79 4.13 4.85 -4.60
N THR A 80 2.92 5.02 -4.09
CA THR A 80 1.81 4.09 -4.39
C THR A 80 1.36 4.20 -5.84
N GLY A 81 0.94 3.09 -6.43
CA GLY A 81 0.47 3.00 -7.81
C GLY A 81 1.39 2.20 -8.71
N ARG A 82 1.20 2.34 -10.02
CA ARG A 82 1.93 1.56 -11.02
C ARG A 82 3.31 2.12 -11.28
N SER A 83 4.33 1.33 -10.98
CA SER A 83 5.72 1.54 -11.36
C SER A 83 6.13 0.54 -12.44
N LEU A 84 7.14 0.89 -13.23
CA LEU A 84 7.70 0.03 -14.27
C LEU A 84 9.16 -0.25 -13.95
N LEU A 85 9.55 -1.52 -13.91
CA LEU A 85 10.91 -1.97 -13.64
C LEU A 85 11.56 -2.49 -14.92
N GLN A 86 12.82 -2.16 -15.14
CA GLN A 86 13.67 -2.81 -16.15
C GLN A 86 14.99 -3.22 -15.51
N LEU A 87 15.60 -4.25 -16.07
CA LEU A 87 16.96 -4.66 -15.75
C LEU A 87 17.87 -4.29 -16.92
N GLU A 88 19.05 -3.78 -16.59
CA GLU A 88 20.15 -3.53 -17.51
C GLU A 88 21.27 -4.50 -17.17
N ILE A 89 21.73 -5.26 -18.16
CA ILE A 89 22.92 -6.12 -18.08
C ILE A 89 24.00 -5.48 -18.94
N THR A 90 25.19 -5.27 -18.38
CA THR A 90 26.32 -4.65 -19.08
C THR A 90 27.56 -5.53 -18.98
N LYS A 91 28.20 -5.80 -20.13
CA LYS A 91 29.51 -6.45 -20.22
C LYS A 91 30.39 -5.70 -21.22
N GLY A 92 31.43 -5.02 -20.72
CA GLY A 92 32.26 -4.17 -21.57
C GLY A 92 31.44 -3.05 -22.20
N GLU A 93 31.36 -3.04 -23.53
CA GLU A 93 30.54 -2.08 -24.30
C GLU A 93 29.13 -2.60 -24.59
N ASP A 94 28.89 -3.90 -24.44
CA ASP A 94 27.59 -4.51 -24.72
C ASP A 94 26.60 -4.23 -23.59
N THR A 95 25.40 -3.81 -23.96
CA THR A 95 24.30 -3.53 -23.02
C THR A 95 23.01 -4.17 -23.50
N LEU A 96 22.37 -4.92 -22.60
CA LEU A 96 21.03 -5.47 -22.78
C LEU A 96 20.08 -4.81 -21.77
N VAL A 97 18.92 -4.35 -22.23
CA VAL A 97 17.85 -3.84 -21.36
C VAL A 97 16.60 -4.69 -21.56
N THR A 98 16.01 -5.17 -20.46
CA THR A 98 14.81 -6.02 -20.51
C THR A 98 13.56 -5.24 -20.87
N PHE A 99 12.51 -5.92 -21.34
CA PHE A 99 11.15 -5.35 -21.36
C PHE A 99 10.67 -4.97 -19.96
N GLU A 100 9.68 -4.07 -19.90
CA GLU A 100 9.13 -3.57 -18.64
C GLU A 100 8.46 -4.68 -17.80
N GLN A 101 8.72 -4.64 -16.50
CA GLN A 101 8.12 -5.48 -15.48
C GLN A 101 7.18 -4.60 -14.65
N PRO A 102 5.85 -4.77 -14.79
CA PRO A 102 4.90 -3.94 -14.06
C PRO A 102 4.94 -4.26 -12.56
N ILE A 103 5.06 -3.22 -11.73
CA ILE A 103 4.97 -3.29 -10.27
C ILE A 103 3.80 -2.44 -9.81
N GLU A 104 2.94 -3.03 -9.00
CA GLU A 104 1.78 -2.37 -8.42
C GLU A 104 2.04 -2.16 -6.92
N VAL A 105 2.41 -0.93 -6.56
CA VAL A 105 2.72 -0.55 -5.18
C VAL A 105 1.44 -0.20 -4.44
N LYS A 106 1.11 -0.99 -3.43
CA LYS A 106 -0.06 -0.85 -2.57
C LYS A 106 0.27 -0.01 -1.33
N ARG A 107 -0.76 0.60 -0.75
CA ARG A 107 -0.69 1.41 0.47
C ARG A 107 -0.21 0.57 1.66
N ASN A 108 0.53 1.21 2.55
CA ASN A 108 0.98 0.66 3.83
C ASN A 108 0.21 1.32 4.98
N PHE A 109 -0.69 0.58 5.61
CA PHE A 109 -1.53 1.09 6.70
C PHE A 109 -0.77 1.31 8.01
N VAL A 110 0.42 0.73 8.17
CA VAL A 110 1.26 0.89 9.37
C VAL A 110 2.09 2.18 9.33
N GLU A 111 2.33 2.73 8.13
CA GLU A 111 3.22 3.87 7.91
C GLU A 111 2.44 5.17 7.59
N GLY A 112 1.19 5.26 8.07
CA GLY A 112 0.39 6.50 7.99
C GLY A 112 -0.23 6.81 6.62
N ASP A 113 -0.31 5.84 5.69
CA ASP A 113 -0.99 6.03 4.38
C ASP A 113 -2.52 6.15 4.49
N VAL A 114 -3.06 5.99 5.69
CA VAL A 114 -4.48 6.14 6.00
C VAL A 114 -4.57 7.18 7.11
N PRO A 115 -5.39 8.24 6.94
CA PRO A 115 -5.65 9.16 8.04
C PRO A 115 -6.22 8.37 9.22
N GLU A 116 -5.67 8.61 10.41
CA GLU A 116 -6.25 8.08 11.64
C GLU A 116 -7.70 8.55 11.76
N SER A 117 -8.57 7.68 12.28
CA SER A 117 -9.98 8.00 12.46
C SER A 117 -10.10 9.19 13.41
N GLU A 118 -10.60 10.34 12.92
CA GLU A 118 -10.73 11.59 13.68
C GLU A 118 -11.62 11.47 14.93
N ASN A 119 -12.42 10.39 15.03
CA ASN A 119 -13.51 10.29 16.00
C ASN A 119 -13.12 9.71 17.36
N GLU A 120 -11.94 9.08 17.52
CA GLU A 120 -11.58 8.40 18.77
C GLU A 120 -10.36 9.01 19.46
N ALA A 121 -9.33 9.40 18.71
CA ALA A 121 -8.09 9.93 19.27
C ALA A 121 -8.23 11.37 19.81
N GLY A 122 -8.98 12.22 19.10
CA GLY A 122 -9.10 13.65 19.45
C GLY A 122 -9.83 13.92 20.76
N TRP A 123 -10.70 13.01 21.21
CA TRP A 123 -11.38 13.14 22.50
C TRP A 123 -10.50 12.65 23.67
N ILE A 124 -9.77 11.55 23.47
CA ILE A 124 -8.88 10.99 24.50
C ILE A 124 -7.75 11.96 24.84
N ASP A 125 -7.13 12.60 23.83
CA ASP A 125 -6.07 13.60 24.07
C ASP A 125 -6.55 14.82 24.86
N LYS A 126 -7.75 15.33 24.53
CA LYS A 126 -8.36 16.44 25.27
C LYS A 126 -8.70 16.05 26.71
N PHE A 127 -9.14 14.82 26.93
CA PHE A 127 -9.47 14.31 28.25
C PHE A 127 -8.21 14.11 29.12
N ILE A 128 -7.14 13.53 28.55
CA ILE A 128 -5.86 13.34 29.25
C ILE A 128 -5.26 14.70 29.62
N LYS A 129 -5.22 15.65 28.69
CA LYS A 129 -4.71 17.00 28.96
C LYS A 129 -5.50 17.73 30.06
N GLY A 130 -6.83 17.57 30.07
CA GLY A 130 -7.68 18.11 31.13
C GLY A 130 -7.41 17.50 32.50
N MET A 131 -7.15 16.19 32.58
CA MET A 131 -6.77 15.53 33.83
C MET A 131 -5.39 15.95 34.34
N GLU A 132 -4.41 16.11 33.44
CA GLU A 132 -3.07 16.58 33.81
C GLU A 132 -3.10 18.00 34.40
N GLU A 133 -3.85 18.92 33.77
CA GLU A 133 -4.01 20.29 34.26
C GLU A 133 -4.70 20.35 35.64
N ALA A 134 -5.71 19.52 35.87
CA ALA A 134 -6.38 19.41 37.17
C ALA A 134 -5.45 18.85 38.25
N THR A 135 -4.65 17.83 37.90
CA THR A 135 -3.69 17.21 38.81
C THR A 135 -2.59 18.19 39.20
N GLN A 136 -2.08 18.98 38.25
CA GLN A 136 -1.06 19.99 38.51
C GLN A 136 -1.56 21.08 39.46
N ARG A 137 -2.80 21.58 39.27
CA ARG A 137 -3.40 22.56 40.18
C ARG A 137 -3.58 22.01 41.59
N ALA A 138 -3.98 20.74 41.74
CA ALA A 138 -4.10 20.10 43.04
C ALA A 138 -2.75 20.00 43.76
N GLN A 139 -1.67 19.66 43.04
CA GLN A 139 -0.32 19.62 43.60
C GLN A 139 0.21 21.00 44.00
N ASP A 140 -0.07 22.03 43.21
CA ASP A 140 0.35 23.40 43.53
C ASP A 140 -0.42 23.96 44.74
N ALA A 141 -1.71 23.66 44.85
CA ALA A 141 -2.50 23.97 46.05
C ALA A 141 -1.97 23.24 47.30
N ALA A 142 -1.59 21.96 47.16
CA ALA A 142 -1.00 21.20 48.26
C ALA A 142 0.37 21.79 48.71
N LYS A 143 1.22 22.21 47.76
CA LYS A 143 2.49 22.90 48.08
C LYS A 143 2.25 24.24 48.77
N GLY A 144 1.25 25.01 48.33
CA GLY A 144 0.86 26.26 48.99
C GLY A 144 0.40 26.04 50.43
N ALA A 145 -0.35 24.98 50.70
CA ALA A 145 -0.77 24.62 52.05
C ALA A 145 0.42 24.22 52.94
N GLU A 146 1.42 23.50 52.42
CA GLU A 146 2.61 23.10 53.18
C GLU A 146 3.52 24.31 53.50
N GLN A 147 3.61 25.28 52.58
CA GLN A 147 4.35 26.53 52.81
C GLN A 147 3.71 27.38 53.92
N ILE A 148 2.37 27.42 53.98
CA ILE A 148 1.64 28.11 55.03
C ILE A 148 1.92 27.47 56.40
N LYS A 149 2.01 26.13 56.47
CA LYS A 149 2.36 25.41 57.69
C LYS A 149 3.78 25.73 58.18
N GLN A 150 4.77 25.76 57.28
CA GLN A 150 6.14 26.14 57.64
C GLN A 150 6.23 27.59 58.14
N THR A 151 5.52 28.52 57.47
CA THR A 151 5.48 29.93 57.87
C THR A 151 4.78 30.12 59.22
N LEU A 152 3.81 29.27 59.55
CA LEU A 152 3.13 29.24 60.86
C LEU A 152 4.02 28.66 61.96
N GLU A 153 4.79 27.61 61.68
CA GLU A 153 5.75 27.00 62.61
C GLU A 153 6.89 27.98 62.98
N GLU A 154 7.42 28.72 62.01
CA GLU A 154 8.43 29.77 62.24
C GLU A 154 7.88 30.93 63.08
N LYS A 155 6.63 31.35 62.82
CA LYS A 155 5.98 32.41 63.61
C LYS A 155 5.63 31.96 65.04
N LEU A 156 5.37 30.66 65.24
CA LEU A 156 5.14 30.08 66.57
C LEU A 156 6.39 30.13 67.46
N GLN A 157 7.59 29.97 66.88
CA GLN A 157 8.85 30.03 67.63
C GLN A 157 9.26 31.46 68.03
N ASN A 158 8.89 32.47 67.24
CA ASN A 158 9.31 33.86 67.44
C ASN A 158 8.36 34.70 68.34
N GLY A 159 7.24 34.12 68.82
CA GLY A 159 6.42 34.70 69.89
C GLY A 159 5.56 35.91 69.51
N ASP A 160 5.45 36.26 68.23
CA ASP A 160 4.59 37.36 67.76
C ASP A 160 3.17 36.85 67.45
N PHE A 161 2.22 37.07 68.38
CA PHE A 161 0.81 36.74 68.18
C PHE A 161 -0.03 38.01 68.05
N THR A 162 -0.33 38.41 66.81
CA THR A 162 -1.59 39.07 66.47
C THR A 162 -2.32 38.15 65.49
N GLY A 163 -3.44 37.57 65.92
CA GLY A 163 -4.20 36.66 65.07
C GLY A 163 -4.76 37.41 63.86
N PRO A 164 -4.41 37.06 62.61
CA PRO A 164 -5.09 37.64 61.46
C PRO A 164 -6.55 37.16 61.47
N THR A 165 -7.48 38.04 61.10
CA THR A 165 -8.86 37.66 60.77
C THR A 165 -8.81 36.49 59.78
N GLY A 166 -9.56 35.42 60.06
CA GLY A 166 -9.55 34.21 59.24
C GLY A 166 -9.77 34.53 57.76
N ALA A 167 -8.96 33.95 56.88
CA ALA A 167 -9.12 34.13 55.44
C ALA A 167 -10.55 33.75 55.04
N THR A 168 -11.22 34.62 54.28
CA THR A 168 -12.47 34.28 53.60
C THR A 168 -12.26 32.95 52.88
N GLY A 169 -13.15 31.97 53.12
CA GLY A 169 -13.04 30.65 52.48
C GLY A 169 -12.90 30.79 50.96
N PRO A 170 -12.14 29.90 50.29
CA PRO A 170 -11.99 29.99 48.85
C PRO A 170 -13.38 30.05 48.21
N GLN A 171 -13.57 30.99 47.29
CA GLN A 171 -14.78 31.03 46.47
C GLN A 171 -14.99 29.64 45.87
N GLY A 172 -16.17 29.05 46.08
CA GLY A 172 -16.48 27.72 45.53
C GLY A 172 -16.14 27.67 44.04
N GLU A 173 -15.53 26.57 43.59
CA GLU A 173 -15.13 26.41 42.19
C GLU A 173 -16.29 26.80 41.28
N GLN A 174 -16.00 27.62 40.27
CA GLN A 174 -16.98 27.90 39.23
C GLN A 174 -17.40 26.56 38.65
N GLY A 175 -18.70 26.24 38.71
CA GLY A 175 -19.22 25.01 38.15
C GLY A 175 -18.72 24.84 36.72
N ILE A 176 -18.27 23.63 36.40
CA ILE A 176 -17.78 23.25 35.08
C ILE A 176 -18.70 23.88 34.03
N PRO A 177 -18.21 24.69 33.07
CA PRO A 177 -19.05 25.24 32.03
C PRO A 177 -19.93 24.14 31.45
N GLY A 178 -21.24 24.37 31.38
CA GLY A 178 -22.14 23.42 30.75
C GLY A 178 -21.58 23.07 29.38
N ILE A 179 -21.51 21.77 29.08
CA ILE A 179 -21.15 21.27 27.74
C ILE A 179 -21.82 22.17 26.69
N PRO A 180 -21.05 22.75 25.74
CA PRO A 180 -21.64 23.48 24.62
C PRO A 180 -22.78 22.62 24.05
N GLY A 181 -23.95 23.22 23.86
CA GLY A 181 -25.05 22.50 23.23
C GLY A 181 -24.52 21.87 21.94
N LYS A 182 -24.78 20.57 21.74
CA LYS A 182 -24.37 19.87 20.53
C LYS A 182 -24.64 20.77 19.32
N ASP A 183 -23.62 21.02 18.50
CA ASP A 183 -23.83 21.70 17.22
C ASP A 183 -25.03 21.03 16.55
N GLY A 184 -25.96 21.82 16.01
CA GLY A 184 -27.12 21.27 15.32
C GLY A 184 -26.62 20.23 14.33
N GLU A 185 -27.14 19.01 14.41
CA GLU A 185 -26.71 17.90 13.56
C GLU A 185 -26.58 18.43 12.14
N GLN A 186 -25.38 18.31 11.56
CA GLN A 186 -25.17 18.64 10.16
C GLN A 186 -26.29 17.96 9.39
N GLY A 187 -27.08 18.74 8.65
CA GLY A 187 -28.20 18.19 7.87
C GLY A 187 -27.71 16.96 7.13
N PRO A 188 -28.48 15.85 7.12
CA PRO A 188 -27.99 14.55 6.67
C PRO A 188 -27.25 14.73 5.37
N LYS A 189 -25.99 14.26 5.34
CA LYS A 189 -25.18 14.23 4.12
C LYS A 189 -26.10 13.72 3.02
N GLY A 190 -26.31 14.53 1.98
CA GLY A 190 -27.20 14.16 0.88
C GLY A 190 -26.89 12.73 0.47
N ASP A 191 -27.94 11.91 0.37
CA ASP A 191 -27.80 10.48 0.14
C ASP A 191 -26.71 10.23 -0.89
N THR A 192 -25.79 9.33 -0.56
CA THR A 192 -24.78 8.89 -1.53
C THR A 192 -25.55 8.57 -2.80
N GLY A 193 -25.23 9.27 -3.90
CA GLY A 193 -25.89 9.05 -5.17
C GLY A 193 -25.94 7.54 -5.40
N PRO A 194 -27.10 6.99 -5.83
CA PRO A 194 -27.32 5.55 -5.83
C PRO A 194 -26.09 4.89 -6.44
N VAL A 195 -25.61 3.82 -5.80
CA VAL A 195 -24.53 2.99 -6.34
C VAL A 195 -24.84 2.83 -7.82
N GLY A 196 -23.92 3.31 -8.68
CA GLY A 196 -24.09 3.19 -10.11
C GLY A 196 -24.49 1.74 -10.38
N PRO A 197 -25.54 1.50 -11.21
CA PRO A 197 -26.11 0.16 -11.34
C PRO A 197 -24.96 -0.81 -11.51
N VAL A 198 -24.99 -1.91 -10.73
CA VAL A 198 -24.04 -3.01 -10.88
C VAL A 198 -23.92 -3.23 -12.38
N GLY A 199 -22.71 -3.02 -12.91
CA GLY A 199 -22.45 -3.27 -14.32
C GLY A 199 -23.04 -4.64 -14.61
N PRO A 200 -23.86 -4.79 -15.67
CA PRO A 200 -24.57 -6.05 -15.90
C PRO A 200 -23.58 -7.19 -15.67
N PRO A 201 -23.96 -8.25 -14.92
CA PRO A 201 -23.12 -9.44 -14.79
C PRO A 201 -22.53 -9.68 -16.15
N GLY A 202 -21.19 -9.75 -16.25
CA GLY A 202 -20.52 -9.95 -17.53
C GLY A 202 -21.28 -11.08 -18.18
N ARG A 203 -22.07 -10.75 -19.22
CA ARG A 203 -23.05 -11.69 -19.74
C ARG A 203 -22.25 -12.95 -20.00
N ASP A 204 -22.78 -14.12 -19.62
CA ASP A 204 -22.35 -15.35 -20.27
C ASP A 204 -22.17 -14.97 -21.72
N ALA A 205 -20.92 -14.99 -22.18
CA ALA A 205 -20.61 -14.51 -23.50
C ALA A 205 -21.09 -15.59 -24.45
N ASN A 206 -22.41 -15.75 -24.53
CA ASN A 206 -23.12 -15.98 -25.75
C ASN A 206 -22.89 -14.73 -26.61
N ALA A 207 -21.63 -14.52 -27.01
CA ALA A 207 -21.37 -14.04 -28.34
C ALA A 207 -22.07 -15.05 -29.23
N ALA A 208 -23.33 -14.77 -29.58
CA ALA A 208 -24.00 -15.49 -30.64
C ALA A 208 -23.13 -15.20 -31.85
N ILE A 209 -22.28 -16.15 -32.21
CA ILE A 209 -21.45 -16.04 -33.39
C ILE A 209 -22.43 -16.09 -34.55
N THR A 210 -22.80 -14.92 -35.07
CA THR A 210 -23.80 -14.84 -36.14
C THR A 210 -23.26 -15.37 -37.46
N SER A 211 -21.93 -15.45 -37.61
CA SER A 211 -21.23 -16.11 -38.70
C SER A 211 -19.81 -16.51 -38.29
N LEU A 212 -19.43 -17.76 -38.59
CA LEU A 212 -18.06 -18.26 -38.51
C LEU A 212 -17.48 -18.27 -39.92
N ASP A 213 -16.90 -17.15 -40.34
CA ASP A 213 -16.20 -17.10 -41.63
C ASP A 213 -14.95 -17.99 -41.57
N PRO A 214 -14.53 -18.59 -42.71
CA PRO A 214 -13.33 -19.42 -42.74
C PRO A 214 -12.11 -18.69 -42.17
N GLY A 215 -11.37 -19.36 -41.28
CA GLY A 215 -10.23 -18.79 -40.54
C GLY A 215 -10.59 -18.05 -39.25
N ILE A 216 -11.88 -17.96 -38.89
CA ILE A 216 -12.32 -17.40 -37.60
C ILE A 216 -12.77 -18.54 -36.67
N PHE A 217 -12.29 -18.49 -35.43
CA PHE A 217 -12.82 -19.27 -34.32
C PHE A 217 -13.14 -18.35 -33.14
N ALA A 218 -14.03 -18.79 -32.26
CA ALA A 218 -14.36 -18.07 -31.03
C ALA A 218 -14.29 -19.01 -29.83
N MET A 219 -14.13 -18.41 -28.65
CA MET A 219 -14.10 -19.13 -27.39
C MET A 219 -15.16 -18.57 -26.44
N SER A 220 -15.86 -19.46 -25.76
CA SER A 220 -16.85 -19.11 -24.73
C SER A 220 -16.65 -19.95 -23.48
N VAL A 221 -17.18 -19.49 -22.36
CA VAL A 221 -17.17 -20.26 -21.11
C VAL A 221 -18.62 -20.63 -20.79
N GLU A 222 -18.88 -21.92 -20.60
CA GLU A 222 -20.19 -22.44 -20.23
C GLU A 222 -20.04 -23.52 -19.16
N SER A 223 -20.74 -23.35 -18.03
CA SER A 223 -20.69 -24.30 -16.90
C SER A 223 -19.28 -24.65 -16.39
N GLY A 224 -18.35 -23.69 -16.46
CA GLY A 224 -16.95 -23.87 -16.06
C GLY A 224 -16.07 -24.57 -17.11
N HIS A 225 -16.62 -24.90 -18.28
CA HIS A 225 -15.87 -25.41 -19.42
C HIS A 225 -15.56 -24.30 -20.41
N LEU A 226 -14.35 -24.31 -20.97
CA LEU A 226 -13.95 -23.46 -22.08
C LEU A 226 -14.32 -24.16 -23.38
N LEU A 227 -15.26 -23.62 -24.13
CA LEU A 227 -15.73 -24.12 -25.42
C LEU A 227 -15.04 -23.37 -26.56
N LEU A 228 -14.64 -24.11 -27.59
CA LEU A 228 -14.10 -23.58 -28.84
C LEU A 228 -15.11 -23.83 -29.95
N THR A 229 -15.53 -22.77 -30.63
CA THR A 229 -16.44 -22.85 -31.78
C THR A 229 -15.72 -22.38 -33.02
N TYR A 230 -15.74 -23.17 -34.08
CA TYR A 230 -15.06 -22.90 -35.35
C TYR A 230 -15.90 -23.38 -36.54
N ASN A 231 -15.59 -22.89 -37.75
CA ASN A 231 -16.28 -23.34 -38.96
C ASN A 231 -15.94 -24.82 -39.24
N GLY A 232 -16.94 -25.69 -39.31
CA GLY A 232 -16.72 -27.13 -39.56
C GLY A 232 -16.11 -27.46 -40.93
N SER A 233 -16.00 -26.49 -41.84
CA SER A 233 -15.31 -26.63 -43.12
C SER A 233 -13.79 -26.42 -43.02
N ASP A 234 -13.32 -25.84 -41.91
CA ASP A 234 -11.90 -25.63 -41.62
C ASP A 234 -11.36 -26.76 -40.73
N PRO A 235 -10.04 -27.05 -40.79
CA PRO A 235 -9.40 -27.85 -39.77
C PRO A 235 -9.63 -27.20 -38.39
N ALA A 236 -9.82 -28.04 -37.36
CA ALA A 236 -9.93 -27.56 -35.99
C ALA A 236 -8.70 -26.71 -35.66
N PRO A 237 -8.88 -25.51 -35.05
CA PRO A 237 -7.77 -24.68 -34.65
C PRO A 237 -6.77 -25.48 -33.79
N PRO A 238 -5.45 -25.44 -34.09
CA PRO A 238 -4.43 -26.28 -33.46
C PRO A 238 -4.08 -25.81 -32.04
N LEU A 239 -5.06 -25.77 -31.15
CA LEU A 239 -4.92 -25.36 -29.76
C LEU A 239 -4.57 -26.57 -28.88
N LYS A 240 -3.57 -26.42 -27.99
CA LYS A 240 -3.19 -27.44 -26.99
C LYS A 240 -2.91 -26.81 -25.63
N ILE A 241 -3.07 -27.59 -24.56
CA ILE A 241 -2.60 -27.21 -23.22
C ILE A 241 -1.16 -27.68 -23.08
N VAL A 242 -0.23 -26.74 -22.86
CA VAL A 242 1.19 -26.98 -22.58
C VAL A 242 1.51 -26.31 -21.25
N GLU A 243 1.97 -27.08 -20.27
CA GLU A 243 2.32 -26.59 -18.91
C GLU A 243 1.21 -25.74 -18.24
N GLY A 244 -0.05 -26.17 -18.40
CA GLY A 244 -1.20 -25.47 -17.83
C GLY A 244 -1.63 -24.19 -18.57
N ARG A 245 -1.05 -23.92 -19.75
CA ARG A 245 -1.40 -22.77 -20.61
C ARG A 245 -2.01 -23.27 -21.91
N LEU A 246 -3.07 -22.61 -22.36
CA LEU A 246 -3.64 -22.85 -23.69
C LEU A 246 -2.79 -22.12 -24.74
N VAL A 247 -2.27 -22.85 -25.73
CA VAL A 247 -1.33 -22.36 -26.76
C VAL A 247 -1.88 -22.70 -28.14
N TYR A 248 -1.75 -21.76 -29.09
CA TYR A 248 -2.02 -21.98 -30.51
C TYR A 248 -0.74 -22.43 -31.21
N ILE A 249 -0.75 -23.61 -31.83
CA ILE A 249 0.43 -24.21 -32.48
C ILE A 249 0.35 -23.95 -33.97
N LEU A 250 1.24 -23.12 -34.49
CA LEU A 250 1.46 -23.03 -35.93
C LEU A 250 2.32 -24.25 -36.32
N ASP A 251 1.79 -25.14 -37.17
CA ASP A 251 2.64 -26.15 -37.77
C ASP A 251 3.75 -25.43 -38.54
N GLU A 252 5.01 -25.76 -38.25
CA GLU A 252 6.12 -25.27 -39.05
C GLU A 252 5.90 -25.74 -40.48
N VAL A 253 5.74 -24.80 -41.40
CA VAL A 253 5.77 -25.10 -42.83
C VAL A 253 7.16 -25.64 -43.11
N THR A 254 7.31 -26.96 -43.14
CA THR A 254 8.46 -27.60 -43.77
C THR A 254 8.43 -27.19 -45.24
N THR A 255 9.23 -26.18 -45.55
CA THR A 255 9.66 -25.80 -46.90
C THR A 255 10.40 -26.94 -47.58
#